data_AF-F7V8S4-F1
#
_entry.id   AF-F7V8S4-F1
#
_cell.length_a   1.000
_cell.length_b   1.000
_cell.length_c   1.000
_cell.angle_alpha   90.00
_cell.angle_beta   90.00
_cell.angle_gamma   90.00
#
_symmetry.space_group_name_H-M   'P 1'
#
loop_
_entity.id
_entity.type
_entity.pdbx_description
1 polymer ?
#
loop_
_entity_poly.entity_id
_entity_poly.type
_entity_poly.pdbx_seq_one_letter_code
_entity_poly.pdbx_strand_id
1 'polypeptide(L)'
;MTQKETQLFAQEYDVGEPVIFALYRQQQEERVTVSLKYRFPSQGPEEITCRKIFYPLRAEDYESPYLSWYNLICCSNNYGPVPVVPYMNRAVQKGRKVAATIYPASAQEYMSILAEVEQKPDRYYCYPYHPQEYRYLLYLSRTGTLRDYFDLDRLLQIYSDCGIALDRGQMEEYFSRELNWFGREECPIPIHFCTGSEEFATVGLLFGYPVASTVALIARTMDLCEENRQERTEEISKS
;
A
#
# COMPACT_ATOMS: atom_id res chain seq x y z
N MET A 1 18.37 13.80 -23.89
CA MET A 1 16.95 13.59 -24.25
C MET A 1 16.14 13.79 -22.99
N THR A 2 15.20 14.74 -22.98
CA THR A 2 14.37 15.04 -21.81
C THR A 2 13.46 13.84 -21.55
N GLN A 3 13.68 13.12 -20.46
CA GLN A 3 12.85 11.98 -20.09
C GLN A 3 11.42 12.46 -19.79
N LYS A 4 10.45 11.83 -20.44
CA LYS A 4 9.04 12.20 -20.30
C LYS A 4 8.49 11.57 -19.03
N GLU A 5 8.23 12.41 -18.04
CA GLU A 5 7.49 12.02 -16.84
C GLU A 5 6.02 11.70 -17.24
N THR A 6 5.50 10.56 -16.79
CA THR A 6 4.13 10.11 -17.08
C THR A 6 3.33 10.10 -15.80
N GLN A 7 2.21 10.84 -15.76
CA GLN A 7 1.30 10.80 -14.62
C GLN A 7 0.58 9.44 -14.58
N LEU A 8 0.79 8.67 -13.51
CA LEU A 8 0.12 7.40 -13.27
C LEU A 8 -1.30 7.61 -12.77
N PHE A 9 -1.48 8.56 -11.85
CA PHE A 9 -2.80 8.98 -11.38
C PHE A 9 -2.72 10.37 -10.72
N ALA A 10 -3.87 11.02 -10.58
CA ALA A 10 -4.07 12.16 -9.68
C ALA A 10 -5.43 12.05 -8.99
N GLN A 11 -5.53 12.47 -7.75
CA GLN A 11 -6.75 12.43 -6.95
C GLN A 11 -6.81 13.68 -6.06
N GLU A 12 -7.99 14.28 -5.98
CA GLU A 12 -8.28 15.36 -5.05
C GLU A 12 -8.77 14.80 -3.71
N TYR A 13 -8.34 15.45 -2.63
CA TYR A 13 -8.67 15.15 -1.24
C TYR A 13 -9.04 16.45 -0.54
N ASP A 14 -9.92 16.37 0.45
CA ASP A 14 -10.27 17.48 1.32
C ASP A 14 -9.63 17.26 2.69
N VAL A 15 -8.71 18.15 3.07
CA VAL A 15 -8.01 18.15 4.38
C VAL A 15 -8.37 19.40 5.20
N GLY A 16 -9.54 20.00 4.94
CA GLY A 16 -9.91 21.35 5.38
C GLY A 16 -9.67 22.41 4.29
N GLU A 17 -8.90 22.04 3.27
CA GLU A 17 -8.84 22.67 1.96
C GLU A 17 -8.56 21.59 0.89
N PRO A 18 -8.91 21.82 -0.39
CA PRO A 18 -8.60 20.88 -1.46
C PRO A 18 -7.09 20.71 -1.65
N VAL A 19 -6.62 19.47 -1.66
CA VAL A 19 -5.25 19.08 -2.02
C VAL A 19 -5.29 17.97 -3.06
N ILE A 20 -4.48 18.09 -4.11
CA ILE A 20 -4.38 17.07 -5.15
C ILE A 20 -3.07 16.33 -4.96
N PHE A 21 -3.14 15.02 -4.75
CA PHE A 21 -1.98 14.13 -4.82
C PHE A 21 -1.90 13.48 -6.19
N ALA A 22 -0.70 13.41 -6.74
CA ALA A 22 -0.41 12.79 -8.02
C ALA A 22 0.82 11.90 -7.95
N LEU A 23 0.79 10.79 -8.69
CA LEU A 23 1.96 9.95 -8.92
C LEU A 23 2.47 10.13 -10.32
N TYR A 24 3.79 10.19 -10.41
CA TYR A 24 4.51 10.36 -11.64
C TYR A 24 5.54 9.26 -11.80
N ARG A 25 5.52 8.56 -12.94
CA ARG A 25 6.54 7.58 -13.32
C ARG A 25 7.54 8.23 -14.26
N GLN A 26 8.82 8.06 -13.95
CA GLN A 26 9.93 8.39 -14.83
C GLN A 26 10.85 7.17 -14.93
N GLN A 27 11.37 6.92 -16.13
CA GLN A 27 12.33 5.84 -16.37
C GLN A 27 13.62 6.40 -16.95
N GLN A 28 14.74 5.94 -16.40
CA GLN A 28 16.08 6.14 -16.91
C GLN A 28 16.77 4.79 -17.03
N GLU A 29 16.95 4.33 -18.27
CA GLU A 29 17.53 3.01 -18.55
C GLU A 29 16.73 1.92 -17.80
N GLU A 30 17.41 1.13 -16.97
CA GLU A 30 16.85 0.06 -16.13
C GLU A 30 16.35 0.54 -14.76
N ARG A 31 16.37 1.84 -14.49
CA ARG A 31 15.91 2.42 -13.23
C ARG A 31 14.60 3.19 -13.44
N VAL A 32 13.62 2.91 -12.59
CA VAL A 32 12.36 3.63 -12.54
C VAL A 32 12.29 4.44 -11.25
N THR A 33 11.72 5.63 -11.36
CA THR A 33 11.38 6.51 -10.25
C THR A 33 9.87 6.75 -10.27
N VAL A 34 9.20 6.49 -9.15
CA VAL A 34 7.84 6.95 -8.92
C VAL A 34 7.85 8.06 -7.88
N SER A 35 7.39 9.24 -8.29
CA SER A 35 7.33 10.43 -7.44
C SER A 35 5.90 10.70 -7.01
N LEU A 36 5.68 10.79 -5.71
CA LEU A 36 4.46 11.32 -5.11
C LEU A 36 4.61 12.82 -4.93
N LYS A 37 3.73 13.56 -5.58
CA LYS A 37 3.65 15.02 -5.49
C LYS A 37 2.28 15.44 -4.99
N TYR A 38 2.20 16.63 -4.41
CA TYR A 38 0.94 17.25 -4.07
C TYR A 38 0.90 18.73 -4.48
N ARG A 39 -0.30 19.28 -4.66
CA ARG A 39 -0.52 20.72 -4.83
C ARG A 39 -1.83 21.16 -4.19
N PHE A 40 -1.84 22.40 -3.70
CA PHE A 40 -3.06 23.09 -3.29
C PHE A 40 -3.56 23.94 -4.46
N PRO A 41 -4.75 23.67 -5.03
CA PRO A 41 -5.28 24.46 -6.15
C PRO A 41 -5.39 25.96 -5.85
N SER A 42 -5.59 26.32 -4.58
CA SER A 42 -5.62 27.69 -4.06
C SER A 42 -4.27 28.42 -4.19
N GLN A 43 -3.15 27.69 -4.23
CA GLN A 43 -1.79 28.23 -4.24
C GLN A 43 -1.16 28.24 -5.64
N GLY A 44 -1.86 27.74 -6.66
CA GLY A 44 -1.42 27.74 -8.06
C GLY A 44 -1.10 26.33 -8.61
N PRO A 45 -0.40 26.26 -9.77
CA PRO A 45 -0.12 25.00 -10.44
C PRO A 45 1.12 24.27 -9.94
N GLU A 46 1.90 24.87 -9.04
CA GLU A 46 3.15 24.31 -8.55
C GLU A 46 2.91 23.03 -7.74
N GLU A 47 3.70 21.99 -8.02
CA GLU A 47 3.64 20.71 -7.33
C GLU A 47 4.86 20.50 -6.43
N ILE A 48 4.62 20.06 -5.21
CA ILE A 48 5.64 19.76 -4.22
C ILE A 48 5.86 18.25 -4.17
N THR A 49 7.11 17.80 -4.33
CA THR A 49 7.45 16.38 -4.21
C THR A 49 7.52 15.97 -2.74
N CYS A 50 6.73 14.96 -2.36
CA CYS A 50 6.65 14.42 -1.00
C CYS A 50 7.46 13.12 -0.82
N ARG A 51 7.53 12.28 -1.86
CA ARG A 51 8.25 11.01 -1.78
C ARG A 51 8.75 10.59 -3.16
N LYS A 52 9.91 9.94 -3.21
CA LYS A 52 10.39 9.24 -4.40
C LYS A 52 10.68 7.78 -4.07
N ILE A 53 10.27 6.90 -4.97
CA ILE A 53 10.44 5.46 -4.85
C ILE A 53 11.27 5.02 -6.05
N PHE A 54 12.42 4.39 -5.80
CA PHE A 54 13.31 3.93 -6.85
C PHE A 54 13.35 2.42 -6.90
N TYR A 55 13.24 1.85 -8.09
CA TYR A 55 13.32 0.40 -8.27
C TYR A 55 13.82 0.03 -9.67
N PRO A 56 14.34 -1.20 -9.88
CA PRO A 56 14.69 -1.71 -11.19
C PRO A 56 13.45 -1.89 -12.08
N LEU A 57 13.55 -1.62 -13.38
CA LEU A 57 12.43 -1.70 -14.34
C LEU A 57 11.67 -3.02 -14.28
N ARG A 58 12.41 -4.14 -14.22
CA ARG A 58 11.89 -5.51 -14.09
C ARG A 58 10.95 -5.74 -12.90
N ALA A 59 10.95 -4.86 -11.89
CA ALA A 59 10.00 -4.93 -10.78
C ALA A 59 8.55 -4.61 -11.21
N GLU A 60 8.37 -4.02 -12.39
CA GLU A 60 7.06 -3.76 -13.01
C GLU A 60 6.52 -4.96 -13.80
N ASP A 61 7.31 -6.02 -14.00
CA ASP A 61 6.92 -7.19 -14.80
C ASP A 61 5.84 -8.07 -14.13
N TYR A 62 5.42 -7.72 -12.91
CA TYR A 62 4.32 -8.36 -12.21
C TYR A 62 3.07 -7.49 -12.23
N GLU A 63 2.10 -7.88 -13.04
CA GLU A 63 0.79 -7.24 -13.09
C GLU A 63 -0.27 -8.13 -12.47
N SER A 64 -1.18 -7.52 -11.70
CA SER A 64 -2.35 -8.20 -11.16
C SER A 64 -3.46 -7.19 -10.94
N PRO A 65 -4.73 -7.55 -11.18
CA PRO A 65 -5.87 -6.64 -10.97
C PRO A 65 -6.05 -6.21 -9.51
N TYR A 66 -5.39 -6.90 -8.58
CA TYR A 66 -5.42 -6.61 -7.14
C TYR A 66 -4.28 -5.70 -6.69
N LEU A 67 -3.32 -5.38 -7.56
CA LEU A 67 -2.18 -4.53 -7.25
C LEU A 67 -2.30 -3.19 -7.96
N SER A 68 -2.13 -2.08 -7.23
CA SER A 68 -2.17 -0.76 -7.85
C SER A 68 -1.42 0.27 -7.03
N TRP A 69 -0.82 1.25 -7.72
CA TRP A 69 -0.21 2.40 -7.04
C TRP A 69 -1.24 3.21 -6.23
N TYR A 70 -2.52 3.17 -6.63
CA TYR A 70 -3.61 3.80 -5.88
C TYR A 70 -3.81 3.15 -4.50
N ASN A 71 -3.67 1.82 -4.41
CA ASN A 71 -3.72 1.10 -3.14
C ASN A 71 -2.60 1.55 -2.19
N LEU A 72 -1.39 1.80 -2.69
CA LEU A 72 -0.27 2.28 -1.87
C LEU A 72 -0.54 3.67 -1.26
N ILE A 73 -1.14 4.57 -2.06
CA ILE A 73 -1.41 5.95 -1.60
C ILE A 73 -2.58 5.99 -0.63
N CYS A 74 -3.66 5.30 -0.99
CA CYS A 74 -4.92 5.36 -0.25
C CYS A 74 -4.97 4.38 0.91
N CYS A 75 -3.98 3.48 1.03
CA CYS A 75 -3.94 2.50 2.10
C CYS A 75 -2.59 2.55 2.76
N SER A 76 -2.61 3.11 3.95
CA SER A 76 -1.47 3.02 4.80
C SER A 76 -1.95 3.17 6.21
N ASN A 77 -1.60 2.16 6.97
CA ASN A 77 -1.55 2.26 8.40
C ASN A 77 -0.22 2.95 8.80
N ASN A 78 0.75 3.14 7.86
CA ASN A 78 2.11 3.66 8.11
C ASN A 78 2.90 4.31 6.92
N TYR A 79 2.42 4.36 5.67
CA TYR A 79 3.23 4.71 4.47
C TYR A 79 2.62 5.62 3.39
N GLY A 80 1.37 6.05 3.50
CA GLY A 80 0.61 6.78 2.49
C GLY A 80 0.16 8.11 3.09
N PRO A 81 0.15 9.19 2.31
CA PRO A 81 0.01 10.55 2.82
C PRO A 81 -1.40 10.83 3.37
N VAL A 82 -2.43 10.14 2.87
CA VAL A 82 -3.84 10.37 3.23
C VAL A 82 -4.63 9.05 3.19
N PRO A 83 -5.04 8.49 4.34
CA PRO A 83 -5.92 7.33 4.35
C PRO A 83 -7.30 7.71 3.83
N VAL A 84 -7.72 7.15 2.68
CA VAL A 84 -9.07 7.34 2.16
C VAL A 84 -9.96 6.26 2.74
N VAL A 85 -10.43 6.48 3.96
CA VAL A 85 -11.23 5.51 4.71
C VAL A 85 -12.41 4.93 3.90
N PRO A 86 -13.22 5.74 3.15
CA PRO A 86 -14.30 5.19 2.33
C PRO A 86 -13.83 4.25 1.22
N TYR A 87 -12.64 4.50 0.66
CA TYR A 87 -12.03 3.61 -0.32
C TYR A 87 -11.55 2.32 0.36
N MET A 88 -10.80 2.44 1.45
CA MET A 88 -10.25 1.31 2.21
C MET A 88 -11.36 0.33 2.63
N ASN A 89 -12.45 0.85 3.19
CA ASN A 89 -13.58 0.06 3.70
C ASN A 89 -14.28 -0.79 2.62
N ARG A 90 -14.06 -0.48 1.34
CA ARG A 90 -14.78 -1.09 0.20
C ARG A 90 -13.87 -1.69 -0.87
N ALA A 91 -12.55 -1.56 -0.76
CA ALA A 91 -11.60 -1.93 -1.81
C ALA A 91 -11.63 -3.43 -2.14
N VAL A 92 -11.73 -4.29 -1.13
CA VAL A 92 -11.78 -5.75 -1.31
C VAL A 92 -13.07 -6.16 -2.03
N GLN A 93 -14.21 -5.65 -1.57
CA GLN A 93 -15.53 -5.93 -2.14
C GLN A 93 -15.66 -5.44 -3.59
N LYS A 94 -14.93 -4.37 -3.93
CA LYS A 94 -14.85 -3.83 -5.30
C LYS A 94 -13.78 -4.48 -6.19
N GLY A 95 -13.14 -5.58 -5.74
CA GLY A 95 -12.17 -6.30 -6.57
C GLY A 95 -10.83 -5.58 -6.75
N ARG A 96 -10.48 -4.65 -5.86
CA ARG A 96 -9.23 -3.88 -5.94
C ARG A 96 -8.10 -4.46 -5.11
N LYS A 97 -8.42 -5.37 -4.19
CA LYS A 97 -7.52 -6.02 -3.24
C LYS A 97 -8.01 -7.41 -2.87
N VAL A 98 -7.12 -8.20 -2.27
CA VAL A 98 -7.47 -9.48 -1.64
C VAL A 98 -7.74 -9.33 -0.14
N ALA A 99 -7.14 -8.34 0.52
CA ALA A 99 -7.39 -8.01 1.92
C ALA A 99 -7.29 -6.50 2.21
N ALA A 100 -7.88 -6.07 3.31
CA ALA A 100 -7.78 -4.72 3.83
C ALA A 100 -8.04 -4.69 5.33
N THR A 101 -7.31 -3.81 6.02
CA THR A 101 -7.75 -3.24 7.29
C THR A 101 -8.80 -2.17 7.00
N ILE A 102 -9.97 -2.25 7.63
CA ILE A 102 -11.08 -1.32 7.42
C ILE A 102 -11.40 -0.55 8.70
N TYR A 103 -11.72 0.73 8.54
CA TYR A 103 -11.92 1.70 9.61
C TYR A 103 -13.35 2.26 9.54
N PRO A 104 -14.35 1.54 10.06
CA PRO A 104 -15.70 2.08 10.17
C PRO A 104 -15.70 3.36 11.01
N ALA A 105 -16.35 4.41 10.52
CA ALA A 105 -16.45 5.71 11.19
C ALA A 105 -17.44 5.69 12.36
N SER A 106 -18.30 4.66 12.45
CA SER A 106 -19.30 4.51 13.50
C SER A 106 -19.63 3.05 13.77
N ALA A 107 -20.24 2.78 14.93
CA ALA A 107 -20.80 1.47 15.26
C ALA A 107 -21.86 1.02 14.24
N GLN A 108 -22.63 1.95 13.67
CA GLN A 108 -23.63 1.63 12.65
C GLN A 108 -22.97 1.16 11.34
N GLU A 109 -21.90 1.83 10.91
CA GLU A 109 -21.14 1.41 9.73
C GLU A 109 -20.46 0.06 9.96
N TYR A 110 -19.88 -0.14 11.16
CA TYR A 110 -19.28 -1.41 11.56
C TYR A 110 -20.28 -2.58 11.42
N MET A 111 -21.47 -2.45 12.02
CA MET A 111 -22.50 -3.49 11.96
C MET A 111 -23.02 -3.70 10.52
N SER A 112 -23.13 -2.63 9.74
CA SER A 112 -23.55 -2.72 8.33
C SER A 112 -22.55 -3.51 7.48
N ILE A 113 -21.25 -3.27 7.66
CA ILE A 113 -20.20 -4.00 6.93
C ILE A 113 -20.20 -5.49 7.33
N LEU A 114 -20.32 -5.80 8.63
CA LEU A 114 -20.42 -7.19 9.09
C LEU A 114 -21.62 -7.89 8.46
N ALA A 115 -22.81 -7.28 8.53
CA ALA A 115 -24.02 -7.86 7.96
C ALA A 115 -23.92 -8.08 6.44
N GLU A 116 -23.28 -7.18 5.70
CA GLU A 116 -23.05 -7.37 4.26
C GLU A 116 -22.11 -8.55 3.96
N VAL A 117 -21.05 -8.70 4.76
CA VAL A 117 -20.08 -9.80 4.59
C VAL A 117 -20.71 -11.14 4.98
N GLU A 118 -21.50 -11.19 6.06
CA GLU A 118 -22.23 -12.38 6.50
C GLU A 118 -23.22 -12.90 5.45
N GLN A 119 -23.74 -12.04 4.57
CA GLN A 119 -24.58 -12.46 3.43
C GLN A 119 -23.78 -13.12 2.30
N LYS A 120 -22.45 -13.05 2.32
CA LYS A 120 -21.54 -13.58 1.28
C LYS A 120 -20.37 -14.34 1.90
N PRO A 121 -20.63 -15.35 2.75
CA PRO A 121 -19.60 -16.04 3.53
C PRO A 121 -18.61 -16.80 2.66
N ASP A 122 -19.05 -17.27 1.49
CA ASP A 122 -18.19 -17.98 0.53
C ASP A 122 -17.23 -17.05 -0.23
N ARG A 123 -17.39 -15.72 -0.09
CA ARG A 123 -16.59 -14.72 -0.80
C ARG A 123 -15.66 -13.93 0.09
N TYR A 124 -16.04 -13.72 1.34
CA TYR A 124 -15.28 -12.85 2.23
C TYR A 124 -15.19 -13.43 3.63
N TYR A 125 -14.04 -13.20 4.24
CA TYR A 125 -13.88 -13.29 5.68
C TYR A 125 -13.83 -11.90 6.29
N CYS A 126 -14.40 -11.74 7.48
CA CYS A 126 -14.31 -10.49 8.24
C CYS A 126 -14.19 -10.79 9.73
N TYR A 127 -13.21 -10.16 10.39
CA TYR A 127 -12.93 -10.35 11.80
C TYR A 127 -12.73 -9.02 12.49
N PRO A 128 -13.24 -8.88 13.73
CA PRO A 128 -12.76 -7.84 14.63
C PRO A 128 -11.25 -7.94 14.79
N TYR A 129 -10.58 -6.82 14.54
CA TYR A 129 -9.14 -6.69 14.73
C TYR A 129 -8.93 -5.48 15.63
N HIS A 130 -8.71 -5.71 16.93
CA HIS A 130 -8.73 -4.62 17.91
C HIS A 130 -7.32 -4.28 18.40
N PRO A 131 -6.58 -3.37 17.74
CA PRO A 131 -5.47 -2.69 18.37
C PRO A 131 -6.04 -1.79 19.47
N GLN A 132 -5.25 -1.51 20.50
CA GLN A 132 -5.67 -0.71 21.65
C GLN A 132 -6.22 0.69 21.25
N GLU A 133 -5.85 1.18 20.06
CA GLU A 133 -6.18 2.51 19.54
C GLU A 133 -7.49 2.62 18.75
N TYR A 134 -8.02 1.53 18.16
CA TYR A 134 -9.18 1.60 17.26
C TYR A 134 -10.28 0.60 17.62
N ARG A 135 -11.36 1.12 18.23
CA ARG A 135 -12.48 0.33 18.76
C ARG A 135 -13.25 -0.49 17.73
N TYR A 136 -13.31 -0.04 16.48
CA TYR A 136 -14.14 -0.63 15.42
C TYR A 136 -13.32 -1.22 14.27
N LEU A 137 -12.03 -1.41 14.47
CA LEU A 137 -11.17 -1.90 13.41
C LEU A 137 -11.52 -3.35 13.06
N LEU A 138 -11.60 -3.63 11.76
CA LEU A 138 -11.85 -4.97 11.23
C LEU A 138 -10.74 -5.33 10.23
N TYR A 139 -10.43 -6.61 10.18
CA TYR A 139 -9.73 -7.21 9.06
C TYR A 139 -10.75 -7.83 8.12
N LEU A 140 -10.68 -7.50 6.83
CA LEU A 140 -11.55 -8.05 5.80
C LEU A 140 -10.70 -8.62 4.66
N SER A 141 -10.97 -9.85 4.25
CA SER A 141 -10.30 -10.50 3.13
C SER A 141 -11.27 -11.28 2.25
N ARG A 142 -10.81 -11.64 1.06
CA ARG A 142 -11.46 -12.66 0.24
C ARG A 142 -11.26 -14.04 0.86
N THR A 143 -12.08 -15.01 0.46
CA THR A 143 -11.86 -16.42 0.76
C THR A 143 -10.71 -17.00 -0.07
N GLY A 144 -10.13 -18.12 0.39
CA GLY A 144 -8.99 -18.78 -0.25
C GLY A 144 -7.64 -18.29 0.28
N THR A 145 -6.60 -18.51 -0.52
CA THR A 145 -5.17 -18.32 -0.18
C THR A 145 -4.52 -17.33 -1.15
N LEU A 146 -3.29 -16.89 -0.89
CA LEU A 146 -2.58 -16.05 -1.87
C LEU A 146 -2.33 -16.76 -3.21
N ARG A 147 -2.20 -18.10 -3.22
CA ARG A 147 -2.02 -18.89 -4.46
C ARG A 147 -3.20 -18.77 -5.41
N ASP A 148 -4.39 -18.50 -4.90
CA ASP A 148 -5.59 -18.34 -5.74
C ASP A 148 -5.59 -17.01 -6.52
N TYR A 149 -4.74 -16.06 -6.11
CA TYR A 149 -4.71 -14.69 -6.66
C TYR A 149 -3.36 -14.30 -7.27
N PHE A 150 -2.28 -14.99 -6.91
CA PHE A 150 -0.92 -14.62 -7.27
C PHE A 150 -0.06 -15.84 -7.62
N ASP A 151 0.69 -15.74 -8.70
CA ASP A 151 1.74 -16.70 -9.08
C ASP A 151 3.00 -16.47 -8.24
N LEU A 152 3.30 -17.43 -7.36
CA LEU A 152 4.45 -17.39 -6.46
C LEU A 152 5.78 -17.51 -7.20
N ASP A 153 5.89 -18.39 -8.19
CA ASP A 153 7.15 -18.62 -8.90
C ASP A 153 7.54 -17.38 -9.70
N ARG A 154 6.55 -16.74 -10.33
CA ARG A 154 6.77 -15.47 -11.02
C ARG A 154 7.17 -14.36 -10.06
N LEU A 155 6.59 -14.28 -8.86
CA LEU A 155 6.98 -13.31 -7.83
C LEU A 155 8.42 -13.53 -7.38
N LEU A 156 8.78 -14.74 -6.99
CA LEU A 156 10.12 -15.08 -6.53
C LEU A 156 11.18 -14.76 -7.59
N GLN A 157 10.88 -15.03 -8.87
CA GLN A 157 11.75 -14.65 -9.97
C GLN A 157 11.97 -13.14 -10.05
N ILE A 158 10.90 -12.34 -9.93
CA ILE A 158 11.00 -10.88 -10.02
C ILE A 158 11.78 -10.28 -8.86
N TYR A 159 11.54 -10.74 -7.62
CA TYR A 159 12.36 -10.31 -6.48
C TYR A 159 13.83 -10.71 -6.68
N SER A 160 14.10 -11.93 -7.12
CA SER A 160 15.46 -12.41 -7.41
C SER A 160 16.14 -11.57 -8.48
N ASP A 161 15.44 -11.24 -9.57
CA ASP A 161 15.96 -10.38 -10.62
C ASP A 161 16.25 -8.98 -10.08
N CYS A 162 15.48 -8.50 -9.09
CA CYS A 162 15.76 -7.22 -8.42
C CYS A 162 16.88 -7.30 -7.37
N GLY A 163 17.55 -8.45 -7.23
CA GLY A 163 18.62 -8.67 -6.24
C GLY A 163 18.10 -8.95 -4.83
N ILE A 164 16.82 -9.29 -4.67
CA ILE A 164 16.20 -9.64 -3.39
C ILE A 164 15.99 -11.15 -3.34
N ALA A 165 16.71 -11.82 -2.45
CA ALA A 165 16.48 -13.23 -2.17
C ALA A 165 15.41 -13.37 -1.09
N LEU A 166 14.24 -13.91 -1.46
CA LEU A 166 13.20 -14.32 -0.51
C LEU A 166 13.34 -15.80 -0.20
N ASP A 167 13.12 -16.18 1.06
CA ASP A 167 13.05 -17.59 1.43
C ASP A 167 11.82 -18.27 0.82
N ARG A 168 12.06 -19.22 -0.09
CA ARG A 168 10.98 -19.93 -0.79
C ARG A 168 10.09 -20.72 0.16
N GLY A 169 10.65 -21.39 1.16
CA GLY A 169 9.87 -22.23 2.07
C GLY A 169 8.89 -21.40 2.90
N GLN A 170 9.35 -20.27 3.42
CA GLN A 170 8.54 -19.31 4.15
C GLN A 170 7.48 -18.67 3.26
N MET A 171 7.84 -18.27 2.03
CA MET A 171 6.87 -17.73 1.08
C MET A 171 5.82 -18.78 0.68
N GLU A 172 6.20 -20.04 0.48
CA GLU A 172 5.29 -21.14 0.20
C GLU A 172 4.34 -21.41 1.36
N GLU A 173 4.83 -21.32 2.60
CA GLU A 173 4.01 -21.40 3.81
C GLU A 173 2.97 -20.27 3.80
N TYR A 174 3.39 -19.01 3.71
CA TYR A 174 2.48 -17.86 3.67
C TYR A 174 1.45 -17.97 2.54
N PHE A 175 1.89 -18.43 1.38
CA PHE A 175 1.02 -18.61 0.21
C PHE A 175 -0.03 -19.71 0.38
N SER A 176 0.21 -20.69 1.26
CA SER A 176 -0.72 -21.78 1.56
C SER A 176 -1.73 -21.46 2.67
N ARG A 177 -1.53 -20.37 3.43
CA ARG A 177 -2.44 -19.97 4.49
C ARG A 177 -3.72 -19.37 3.90
N GLU A 178 -4.85 -19.73 4.49
CA GLU A 178 -6.12 -19.03 4.25
C GLU A 178 -5.96 -17.55 4.56
N LEU A 179 -6.53 -16.69 3.73
CA LEU A 179 -6.39 -15.24 3.87
C LEU A 179 -6.94 -14.72 5.20
N ASN A 180 -7.87 -15.42 5.84
CA ASN A 180 -8.33 -15.05 7.18
C ASN A 180 -7.27 -15.18 8.26
N TRP A 181 -6.27 -16.05 8.08
CA TRP A 181 -5.25 -16.33 9.08
C TRP A 181 -4.44 -15.07 9.41
N PHE A 182 -4.15 -14.24 8.41
CA PHE A 182 -3.40 -12.99 8.58
C PHE A 182 -4.10 -11.93 9.45
N GLY A 183 -5.42 -12.06 9.65
CA GLY A 183 -6.20 -11.18 10.52
C GLY A 183 -6.32 -11.67 11.97
N ARG A 184 -5.72 -12.81 12.33
CA ARG A 184 -5.84 -13.44 13.66
C ARG A 184 -4.62 -13.13 14.51
N GLU A 185 -4.81 -13.15 15.84
CA GLU A 185 -3.74 -12.95 16.82
C GLU A 185 -2.62 -14.00 16.73
N GLU A 186 -2.94 -15.18 16.20
CA GLU A 186 -2.01 -16.31 16.01
C GLU A 186 -1.01 -16.07 14.87
N CYS A 187 -1.28 -15.10 13.99
CA CYS A 187 -0.39 -14.76 12.89
C CYS A 187 0.86 -14.05 13.44
N PRO A 188 2.07 -14.61 13.23
CA PRO A 188 3.30 -13.99 13.73
C PRO A 188 3.71 -12.76 12.92
N ILE A 189 3.07 -12.51 11.76
CA ILE A 189 3.39 -11.36 10.91
C ILE A 189 2.71 -10.12 11.48
N PRO A 190 3.47 -9.11 11.94
CA PRO A 190 2.89 -7.85 12.36
C PRO A 190 2.46 -7.07 11.11
N ILE A 191 1.22 -7.25 10.66
CA ILE A 191 0.69 -6.67 9.41
C ILE A 191 0.79 -5.13 9.35
N HIS A 192 0.94 -4.47 10.50
CA HIS A 192 1.14 -3.02 10.61
C HIS A 192 2.61 -2.62 10.72
N PHE A 193 3.50 -3.47 11.23
CA PHE A 193 4.89 -3.14 11.59
C PHE A 193 5.87 -4.23 11.17
N CYS A 194 5.70 -4.76 9.96
CA CYS A 194 6.60 -5.78 9.40
C CYS A 194 8.01 -5.23 9.19
N THR A 195 9.01 -6.10 9.30
CA THR A 195 10.43 -5.74 9.15
C THR A 195 11.21 -6.72 8.28
N GLY A 196 10.70 -7.93 8.06
CA GLY A 196 11.27 -8.95 7.17
C GLY A 196 10.88 -8.77 5.71
N SER A 197 11.74 -9.24 4.81
CA SER A 197 11.54 -9.14 3.35
C SER A 197 10.30 -9.90 2.88
N GLU A 198 10.12 -11.13 3.37
CA GLU A 198 9.00 -12.01 3.06
C GLU A 198 7.68 -11.42 3.60
N GLU A 199 7.74 -10.80 4.77
CA GLU A 199 6.61 -10.11 5.39
C GLU A 199 6.21 -8.89 4.57
N PHE A 200 7.17 -8.05 4.14
CA PHE A 200 6.89 -6.91 3.26
C PHE A 200 6.30 -7.34 1.92
N ALA A 201 6.85 -8.38 1.31
CA ALA A 201 6.32 -8.93 0.06
C ALA A 201 4.87 -9.42 0.26
N THR A 202 4.63 -10.21 1.30
CA THR A 202 3.32 -10.80 1.60
C THR A 202 2.27 -9.76 1.96
N VAL A 203 2.59 -8.85 2.89
CA VAL A 203 1.69 -7.75 3.29
C VAL A 203 1.41 -6.80 2.13
N GLY A 204 2.41 -6.57 1.27
CA GLY A 204 2.23 -5.81 0.04
C GLY A 204 1.16 -6.42 -0.86
N LEU A 205 1.20 -7.73 -1.09
CA LEU A 205 0.18 -8.43 -1.88
C LEU A 205 -1.20 -8.39 -1.22
N LEU A 206 -1.27 -8.64 0.10
CA LEU A 206 -2.52 -8.60 0.86
C LEU A 206 -3.23 -7.25 0.69
N PHE A 207 -2.49 -6.16 0.87
CA PHE A 207 -3.02 -4.79 0.77
C PHE A 207 -2.94 -4.20 -0.64
N GLY A 208 -2.56 -4.98 -1.64
CA GLY A 208 -2.63 -4.59 -3.04
C GLY A 208 -1.59 -3.58 -3.48
N TYR A 209 -0.44 -3.50 -2.83
CA TYR A 209 0.67 -2.64 -3.24
C TYR A 209 1.39 -3.24 -4.47
N PRO A 210 1.86 -2.42 -5.42
CA PRO A 210 2.66 -2.91 -6.54
C PRO A 210 3.93 -3.60 -6.03
N VAL A 211 4.34 -4.70 -6.67
CA VAL A 211 5.58 -5.42 -6.33
C VAL A 211 6.78 -4.48 -6.29
N ALA A 212 6.89 -3.61 -7.31
CA ALA A 212 7.87 -2.53 -7.38
C ALA A 212 8.00 -1.68 -6.10
N SER A 213 6.90 -1.39 -5.41
CA SER A 213 6.94 -0.61 -4.17
C SER A 213 7.54 -1.39 -3.00
N THR A 214 7.25 -2.68 -2.90
CA THR A 214 7.84 -3.54 -1.87
C THR A 214 9.30 -3.86 -2.15
N VAL A 215 9.69 -4.00 -3.42
CA VAL A 215 11.10 -4.09 -3.84
C VAL A 215 11.86 -2.87 -3.34
N ALA A 216 11.34 -1.66 -3.59
CA ALA A 216 11.97 -0.43 -3.13
C ALA A 216 12.04 -0.33 -1.60
N LEU A 217 11.00 -0.77 -0.90
CA LEU A 217 10.95 -0.77 0.56
C LEU A 217 12.00 -1.72 1.17
N ILE A 218 12.09 -2.95 0.67
CA ILE A 218 13.07 -3.96 1.12
C ILE A 218 14.50 -3.50 0.80
N ALA A 219 14.71 -2.96 -0.40
CA ALA A 219 16.00 -2.41 -0.82
C ALA A 219 16.36 -1.08 -0.14
N ARG A 220 15.43 -0.47 0.60
CA ARG A 220 15.57 0.84 1.25
C ARG A 220 15.92 1.96 0.28
N THR A 221 15.31 1.92 -0.90
CA THR A 221 15.51 2.89 -1.99
C THR A 221 14.31 3.82 -2.12
N MET A 222 13.82 4.32 -0.98
CA MET A 222 12.78 5.34 -0.93
C MET A 222 13.32 6.59 -0.25
N ASP A 223 13.20 7.73 -0.91
CA ASP A 223 13.46 9.03 -0.27
C ASP A 223 12.20 9.42 0.50
N LEU A 224 12.23 9.24 1.82
CA LEU A 224 11.29 9.90 2.71
C LEU A 224 11.70 11.37 2.78
N CYS A 225 10.87 12.30 2.32
CA CYS A 225 11.13 13.73 2.52
C CYS A 225 10.91 14.11 4.00
N GLU A 226 11.75 13.60 4.89
CA GLU A 226 11.89 14.07 6.27
C GLU A 226 13.37 14.28 6.61
N GLU A 227 14.07 15.15 5.88
CA GLU A 227 15.36 15.71 6.35
C GLU A 227 15.54 17.23 6.11
N ASN A 228 14.51 17.97 5.66
CA ASN A 228 14.62 19.43 5.45
C ASN A 228 13.78 20.30 6.40
N ARG A 229 13.40 19.80 7.59
CA ARG A 229 12.77 20.65 8.63
C ARG A 229 13.78 21.38 9.53
N GLN A 230 15.06 21.01 9.53
CA GLN A 230 16.06 21.71 10.34
C GLN A 230 16.56 23.02 9.71
N GLU A 231 16.59 23.17 8.39
CA GLU A 231 17.15 24.39 7.77
C GLU A 231 16.17 25.58 7.69
N ARG A 232 14.85 25.38 7.78
CA ARG A 232 13.88 26.49 7.78
C ARG A 232 13.60 27.12 9.15
N THR A 233 14.16 26.58 10.23
CA THR A 233 13.98 27.15 11.58
C THR A 233 15.13 28.10 11.97
N GLU A 234 16.26 28.06 11.25
CA GLU A 234 17.40 28.97 11.49
C GLU A 234 17.29 30.30 10.73
N GLU A 235 16.52 30.38 9.64
CA GLU A 235 16.31 31.65 8.93
C GLU A 235 15.21 32.54 9.55
N ILE A 236 14.31 31.96 10.35
CA ILE A 236 13.27 32.73 11.07
C ILE A 236 13.76 33.21 12.45
N SER A 237 14.87 32.67 12.97
CA SER A 237 15.49 33.13 14.23
C SER A 237 16.58 34.20 14.04
N LYS A 238 16.82 34.64 12.80
CA LYS A 238 17.78 35.72 12.47
C LYS A 238 17.16 36.91 11.71
N SER A 239 15.83 37.03 11.70
CA SER A 239 15.13 38.21 11.16
C SER A 239 14.47 39.02 12.26
#